data_AF-A0A519ND50-F1
#
_entry.id   AF-A0A519ND50-F1
#
_cell.length_a   1.000
_cell.length_b   1.000
_cell.length_c   1.000
_cell.angle_alpha   90.00
_cell.angle_beta   90.00
_cell.angle_gamma   90.00
#
_symmetry.space_group_name_H-M   'P 1'
#
loop_
_entity.id
_entity.type
_entity.pdbx_description
1 polymer ?
#
loop_
_entity_poly.entity_id
_entity_poly.type
_entity_poly.pdbx_seq_one_letter_code
_entity_poly.pdbx_strand_id
1 'polypeptide(L)'
;MTKCKKYYGEKEFNYDYPEGLSELILKGFVHIITTQETVGNLNFVFDDSEIDLGKWKLLRSYNYLNVEEDDNVLIVPHGVFTRMCYAWGQGDIANDEDISMRELILSIYAKKNIEQTVTLDSVVSDRIAQRAADEEKLFDSSPRLPLRNGINKVNVYYKAKQQFTFLFEEREEIDLDKVTLIPIRK
;
A
#
# COMPACT_ATOMS: atom_id res chain seq x y z
N MET A 1 -1.17 6.73 -12.66
CA MET A 1 -2.14 6.82 -11.55
C MET A 1 -2.32 5.42 -10.98
N THR A 2 -2.23 5.20 -9.65
CA THR A 2 -2.39 3.85 -9.08
C THR A 2 -3.86 3.40 -9.09
N LYS A 3 -4.09 2.07 -9.08
CA LYS A 3 -5.44 1.49 -8.86
C LYS A 3 -6.05 1.95 -7.54
N CYS A 4 -5.23 2.07 -6.49
CA CYS A 4 -5.67 2.56 -5.18
C CYS A 4 -6.11 4.03 -5.23
N LYS A 5 -5.38 4.91 -5.94
CA LYS A 5 -5.75 6.32 -6.11
C LYS A 5 -7.07 6.46 -6.85
N LYS A 6 -7.27 5.67 -7.91
CA LYS A 6 -8.56 5.61 -8.62
C LYS A 6 -9.69 5.13 -7.71
N TYR A 7 -9.43 4.15 -6.85
CA TYR A 7 -10.42 3.60 -5.93
C TYR A 7 -10.82 4.58 -4.80
N TYR A 8 -9.85 5.29 -4.21
CA TYR A 8 -10.05 6.24 -3.11
C TYR A 8 -10.39 7.66 -3.57
N GLY A 9 -10.31 7.97 -4.86
CA GLY A 9 -10.74 9.28 -5.38
C GLY A 9 -12.21 9.64 -5.08
N GLU A 10 -13.02 8.64 -4.71
CA GLU A 10 -14.44 8.79 -4.36
C GLU A 10 -14.77 8.22 -2.96
N LYS A 11 -13.76 7.83 -2.17
CA LYS A 11 -13.96 7.14 -0.88
C LYS A 11 -12.99 7.61 0.17
N GLU A 12 -13.47 7.74 1.40
CA GLU A 12 -12.61 7.90 2.55
C GLU A 12 -11.82 6.61 2.83
N PHE A 13 -10.60 6.77 3.33
CA PHE A 13 -9.77 5.65 3.74
C PHE A 13 -10.13 5.18 5.14
N ASN A 14 -10.45 3.89 5.28
CA ASN A 14 -10.66 3.26 6.58
C ASN A 14 -9.36 2.57 7.06
N TYR A 15 -8.88 2.98 8.23
CA TYR A 15 -7.68 2.41 8.87
C TYR A 15 -7.94 1.10 9.62
N ASP A 16 -9.20 0.72 9.83
CA ASP A 16 -9.55 -0.51 10.53
C ASP A 16 -9.06 -1.70 9.71
N TYR A 17 -8.13 -2.47 10.26
CA TYR A 17 -7.53 -3.60 9.56
C TYR A 17 -8.01 -4.93 10.15
N PRO A 18 -8.44 -5.91 9.34
CA PRO A 18 -8.37 -5.98 7.87
C PRO A 18 -9.51 -5.31 7.08
N GLU A 19 -10.59 -4.89 7.74
CA GLU A 19 -11.86 -4.50 7.10
C GLU A 19 -11.71 -3.38 6.07
N GLY A 20 -10.98 -2.31 6.40
CA GLY A 20 -10.71 -1.15 5.57
C GLY A 20 -9.85 -1.41 4.33
N LEU A 21 -9.18 -2.57 4.26
CA LEU A 21 -8.39 -3.01 3.11
C LEU A 21 -9.00 -4.22 2.39
N SER A 22 -10.07 -4.80 2.93
CA SER A 22 -10.69 -6.02 2.41
C SER A 22 -11.10 -5.90 0.94
N GLU A 23 -11.72 -4.78 0.55
CA GLU A 23 -12.10 -4.56 -0.84
C GLU A 23 -10.89 -4.48 -1.78
N LEU A 24 -9.78 -3.89 -1.35
CA LEU A 24 -8.57 -3.83 -2.17
C LEU A 24 -7.98 -5.23 -2.37
N ILE A 25 -8.00 -6.06 -1.32
CA ILE A 25 -7.56 -7.47 -1.38
C ILE A 25 -8.47 -8.26 -2.33
N LEU A 26 -9.79 -8.12 -2.18
CA LEU A 26 -10.80 -8.78 -3.02
C LEU A 26 -10.85 -8.27 -4.46
N LYS A 27 -10.22 -7.14 -4.77
CA LYS A 27 -10.02 -6.67 -6.15
C LYS A 27 -8.66 -7.07 -6.71
N GLY A 28 -7.79 -7.68 -5.90
CA GLY A 28 -6.42 -7.99 -6.27
C GLY A 28 -5.56 -6.74 -6.50
N PHE A 29 -5.90 -5.61 -5.86
CA PHE A 29 -5.11 -4.38 -5.94
C PHE A 29 -3.90 -4.42 -4.99
N VAL A 30 -4.03 -5.14 -3.88
CA VAL A 30 -3.00 -5.25 -2.85
C VAL A 30 -2.90 -6.68 -2.33
N HIS A 31 -1.70 -7.06 -1.93
CA HIS A 31 -1.43 -8.22 -1.09
C HIS A 31 -0.70 -7.73 0.17
N ILE A 32 -1.26 -8.01 1.34
CA ILE A 32 -0.74 -7.47 2.60
C ILE A 32 -0.01 -8.56 3.36
N ILE A 33 1.22 -8.22 3.75
CA ILE A 33 2.08 -9.08 4.55
C ILE A 33 2.27 -8.36 5.87
N THR A 34 1.78 -8.96 6.95
CA THR A 34 2.18 -8.55 8.30
C THR A 34 3.06 -9.63 8.89
N THR A 35 4.00 -9.26 9.73
CA THR A 35 4.80 -10.21 10.50
C THR A 35 4.85 -9.70 11.93
N GLN A 36 4.68 -10.60 12.91
CA GLN A 36 4.80 -10.23 14.33
C GLN A 36 6.26 -10.26 14.80
N GLU A 37 7.13 -10.92 14.04
CA GLU A 37 8.56 -11.02 14.29
C GLU A 37 9.37 -10.22 13.26
N THR A 38 10.62 -9.88 13.60
CA THR A 38 11.56 -9.28 12.65
C THR A 38 11.70 -10.18 11.42
N VAL A 39 11.55 -9.62 10.22
CA VAL A 39 11.79 -10.38 8.98
C VAL A 39 13.28 -10.38 8.67
N GLY A 40 13.86 -11.56 8.54
CA GLY A 40 15.28 -11.70 8.17
C GLY A 40 15.50 -11.53 6.68
N ASN A 41 14.64 -12.13 5.84
CA ASN A 41 14.73 -12.03 4.39
C ASN A 41 13.36 -12.26 3.72
N LEU A 42 13.09 -11.52 2.64
CA LEU A 42 11.95 -11.65 1.73
C LEU A 42 12.47 -12.09 0.36
N ASN A 43 12.07 -13.27 -0.11
CA ASN A 43 12.38 -13.74 -1.47
C ASN A 43 11.11 -13.73 -2.32
N PHE A 44 11.24 -13.37 -3.59
CA PHE A 44 10.14 -13.38 -4.56
C PHE A 44 10.52 -14.32 -5.69
N VAL A 45 9.67 -15.30 -5.94
CA VAL A 45 9.89 -16.44 -6.84
C VAL A 45 8.73 -16.52 -7.82
N PHE A 46 9.05 -16.80 -9.07
CA PHE A 46 8.09 -16.86 -10.17
C PHE A 46 8.06 -18.24 -10.85
N ASP A 47 8.93 -19.16 -10.43
CA ASP A 47 9.03 -20.54 -10.90
C ASP A 47 8.86 -21.48 -9.69
N ASP A 48 7.90 -22.40 -9.78
CA ASP A 48 7.56 -23.31 -8.68
C ASP A 48 8.70 -24.31 -8.37
N SER A 49 9.55 -24.61 -9.36
CA SER A 49 10.69 -25.51 -9.22
C SER A 49 11.79 -24.95 -8.30
N GLU A 50 11.79 -23.64 -8.04
CA GLU A 50 12.70 -22.99 -7.10
C GLU A 50 12.29 -23.20 -5.63
N ILE A 51 11.08 -23.70 -5.37
CA ILE A 51 10.58 -23.96 -4.02
C ILE A 51 10.88 -25.40 -3.59
N ASP A 52 11.85 -25.56 -2.69
CA ASP A 52 12.13 -26.84 -2.01
C ASP A 52 11.03 -27.18 -0.98
N LEU A 53 9.96 -27.84 -1.42
CA LEU A 53 8.83 -28.25 -0.57
C LEU A 53 9.23 -29.13 0.63
N GLY A 54 10.42 -29.73 0.62
CA GLY A 54 10.95 -30.47 1.77
C GLY A 54 11.47 -29.57 2.90
N LYS A 55 11.78 -28.30 2.60
CA LYS A 55 12.31 -27.31 3.56
C LYS A 55 11.32 -26.18 3.86
N TRP A 56 10.46 -25.86 2.91
CA TRP A 56 9.52 -24.74 2.98
C TRP A 56 8.15 -25.20 3.45
N LYS A 57 7.58 -24.51 4.44
CA LYS A 57 6.20 -24.74 4.89
C LYS A 57 5.28 -23.70 4.27
N LEU A 58 4.23 -24.15 3.58
CA LEU A 58 3.19 -23.27 3.06
C LEU A 58 2.46 -22.59 4.24
N LEU A 59 2.50 -21.27 4.27
CA LEU A 59 1.58 -20.43 5.02
C LEU A 59 0.39 -20.19 4.10
N ARG A 60 -0.81 -20.54 4.56
CA ARG A 60 -2.03 -20.31 3.78
C ARG A 60 -2.26 -18.80 3.66
N SER A 61 -1.78 -18.22 2.58
CA SER A 61 -2.32 -16.99 2.01
C SER A 61 -2.90 -17.39 0.67
N TYR A 62 -4.22 -17.41 0.56
CA TYR A 62 -4.85 -17.58 -0.73
C TYR A 62 -5.27 -16.20 -1.19
N ASN A 63 -4.33 -15.40 -1.68
CA ASN A 63 -4.60 -14.06 -2.20
C ASN A 63 -4.05 -13.97 -3.61
N TYR A 64 -4.43 -12.94 -4.35
CA TYR A 64 -4.00 -12.74 -5.72
C TYR A 64 -3.76 -11.27 -6.00
N LEU A 65 -3.02 -10.99 -7.06
CA LEU A 65 -2.88 -9.68 -7.66
C LEU A 65 -3.45 -9.72 -9.08
N ASN A 66 -4.29 -8.74 -9.42
CA ASN A 66 -4.83 -8.60 -10.76
C ASN A 66 -4.03 -7.52 -11.51
N VAL A 67 -3.19 -7.96 -12.44
CA VAL A 67 -2.23 -7.12 -13.17
C VAL A 67 -2.76 -6.87 -14.57
N GLU A 68 -3.10 -5.62 -14.87
CA GLU A 68 -3.53 -5.17 -16.19
C GLU A 68 -2.30 -4.74 -17.02
N GLU A 69 -2.52 -4.50 -18.31
CA GLU A 69 -1.51 -3.89 -19.18
C GLU A 69 -1.04 -2.55 -18.59
N ASP A 70 0.27 -2.30 -18.63
CA ASP A 70 0.97 -1.13 -18.07
C ASP A 70 0.99 -1.01 -16.53
N ASP A 71 0.43 -1.98 -15.79
CA ASP A 71 0.54 -1.98 -14.34
C ASP A 71 1.99 -2.19 -13.86
N ASN A 72 2.32 -1.52 -12.76
CA ASN A 72 3.55 -1.79 -12.01
C ASN A 72 3.16 -2.29 -10.62
N VAL A 73 3.70 -3.45 -10.24
CA VAL A 73 3.50 -4.02 -8.91
C VAL A 73 4.67 -3.62 -8.03
N LEU A 74 4.38 -2.94 -6.93
CA LEU A 74 5.38 -2.33 -6.05
C LEU A 74 5.36 -2.97 -4.66
N ILE A 75 6.54 -3.14 -4.08
CA ILE A 75 6.69 -3.49 -2.67
C ILE A 75 6.77 -2.21 -1.86
N VAL A 76 5.73 -1.96 -1.05
CA VAL A 76 5.58 -0.71 -0.30
C VAL A 76 5.52 -1.00 1.21
N PRO A 77 6.24 -0.24 2.05
CA PRO A 77 6.05 -0.32 3.50
C PRO A 77 4.61 0.06 3.89
N HIS A 78 3.98 -0.73 4.76
CA HIS A 78 2.57 -0.54 5.13
C HIS A 78 2.22 0.89 5.56
N GLY A 79 3.03 1.52 6.42
CA GLY A 79 2.75 2.89 6.89
C GLY A 79 2.87 3.98 5.81
N VAL A 80 3.64 3.74 4.75
CA VAL A 80 3.69 4.64 3.59
C VAL A 80 2.44 4.44 2.74
N PHE A 81 2.06 3.18 2.51
CA PHE A 81 0.87 2.82 1.76
C PHE A 81 -0.40 3.42 2.38
N THR A 82 -0.64 3.22 3.68
CA THR A 82 -1.86 3.71 4.34
C THR A 82 -1.94 5.23 4.37
N ARG A 83 -0.81 5.92 4.60
CA ARG A 83 -0.74 7.39 4.52
C ARG A 83 -1.15 7.89 3.13
N MET A 84 -0.75 7.18 2.07
CA MET A 84 -1.10 7.55 0.71
C MET A 84 -2.57 7.33 0.39
N CYS A 85 -3.13 6.18 0.81
CA CYS A 85 -4.56 5.94 0.66
C CYS A 85 -5.41 6.98 1.38
N TYR A 86 -5.02 7.36 2.60
CA TYR A 86 -5.64 8.46 3.32
C TYR A 86 -5.57 9.78 2.55
N ALA A 87 -4.37 10.14 2.08
CA ALA A 87 -4.19 11.36 1.32
C ALA A 87 -5.07 11.39 0.06
N TRP A 88 -5.22 10.27 -0.65
CA TRP A 88 -6.10 10.18 -1.83
C TRP A 88 -7.59 10.34 -1.50
N GLY A 89 -8.02 9.92 -0.31
CA GLY A 89 -9.41 10.08 0.15
C GLY A 89 -9.77 11.48 0.63
N GLN A 90 -8.79 12.35 0.92
CA GLN A 90 -9.01 13.70 1.47
C GLN A 90 -9.45 14.76 0.44
N GLY A 91 -9.50 14.41 -0.85
CA GLY A 91 -9.77 15.37 -1.92
C GLY A 91 -8.74 16.50 -2.02
N ASP A 92 -9.01 17.44 -2.94
CA ASP A 92 -8.16 18.60 -3.25
C ASP A 92 -8.80 19.94 -2.83
N ILE A 93 -9.87 19.87 -2.04
CA ILE A 93 -10.54 21.04 -1.45
C ILE A 93 -10.08 21.22 0.01
N ALA A 94 -10.25 22.43 0.53
CA ALA A 94 -9.92 22.74 1.92
C ALA A 94 -10.74 21.88 2.90
N ASN A 95 -10.09 21.40 3.95
CA ASN A 95 -10.72 20.65 5.05
C ASN A 95 -10.37 21.28 6.43
N ASP A 96 -10.91 20.70 7.51
CA ASP A 96 -10.70 21.19 8.87
C ASP A 96 -9.22 21.11 9.32
N GLU A 97 -8.45 20.16 8.77
CA GLU A 97 -7.01 20.06 9.01
C GLU A 97 -6.26 21.25 8.38
N ASP A 98 -6.63 21.67 7.17
CA ASP A 98 -6.05 22.83 6.48
C ASP A 98 -6.34 24.14 7.25
N ILE A 99 -7.54 24.27 7.81
CA ILE A 99 -7.93 25.41 8.67
C ILE A 99 -7.07 25.42 9.94
N SER A 100 -6.98 24.28 10.63
CA SER A 100 -6.18 24.12 11.86
C SER A 100 -4.69 24.38 11.61
N MET A 101 -4.17 23.90 10.48
CA MET A 101 -2.79 24.11 10.07
C MET A 101 -2.51 25.60 9.80
N ARG A 102 -3.42 26.29 9.10
CA ARG A 102 -3.31 27.73 8.88
C ARG A 102 -3.25 28.50 10.21
N GLU A 103 -4.13 28.20 11.15
CA GLU A 103 -4.15 28.83 12.47
C GLU A 103 -2.85 28.58 13.25
N LEU A 104 -2.33 27.36 13.18
CA LEU A 104 -1.05 27.00 13.78
C LEU A 104 0.10 27.82 13.18
N ILE A 105 0.21 27.89 11.85
CA ILE A 105 1.28 28.65 11.17
C ILE A 105 1.21 30.13 11.56
N LEU A 106 0.02 30.73 11.54
CA LEU A 106 -0.18 32.13 11.97
C LEU A 106 0.25 32.34 13.42
N SER A 107 -0.04 31.40 14.32
CA SER A 107 0.39 31.48 15.71
C SER A 107 1.92 31.41 15.87
N ILE A 108 2.59 30.63 15.02
CA ILE A 108 4.06 30.52 15.01
C ILE A 108 4.69 31.81 14.49
N TYR A 109 4.13 32.39 13.42
CA TYR A 109 4.61 33.66 12.86
C TYR A 109 4.45 34.82 13.84
N ALA A 110 3.30 34.92 14.51
CA ALA A 110 3.07 35.91 15.55
C ALA A 110 4.10 35.78 16.69
N LYS A 111 4.39 34.56 17.16
CA LYS A 111 5.42 34.32 18.19
C LYS A 111 6.83 34.68 17.75
N LYS A 112 7.12 34.63 16.44
CA LYS A 112 8.43 34.95 15.86
C LYS A 112 8.53 36.39 15.35
N ASN A 113 7.49 37.22 15.52
CA ASN A 113 7.39 38.56 14.93
C ASN A 113 7.62 38.56 13.40
N ILE A 114 7.09 37.55 12.70
CA ILE A 114 7.13 37.45 11.24
C ILE A 114 5.82 38.02 10.68
N GLU A 115 5.89 39.06 9.86
CA GLU A 115 4.73 39.61 9.14
C GLU A 115 4.59 38.89 7.79
N GLN A 116 3.77 37.84 7.77
CA GLN A 116 3.47 37.11 6.54
C GLN A 116 2.00 36.66 6.52
N THR A 117 1.34 36.88 5.38
CA THR A 117 -0.04 36.42 5.15
C THR A 117 -0.03 34.95 4.75
N VAL A 118 -0.82 34.14 5.45
CA VAL A 118 -1.09 32.74 5.09
C VAL A 118 -2.56 32.60 4.73
N THR A 119 -2.83 32.25 3.48
CA THR A 119 -4.19 32.01 2.97
C THR A 119 -4.52 30.53 3.07
N LEU A 120 -5.81 30.20 3.13
CA LEU A 120 -6.23 28.79 3.12
C LEU A 120 -5.80 28.10 1.81
N ASP A 121 -5.92 28.80 0.67
CA ASP A 121 -5.48 28.30 -0.63
C ASP A 121 -3.99 27.96 -0.68
N SER A 122 -3.13 28.73 0.01
CA SER A 122 -1.70 28.42 0.10
C SER A 122 -1.44 27.12 0.86
N VAL A 123 -2.17 26.87 1.95
CA VAL A 123 -2.06 25.63 2.74
C VAL A 123 -2.54 24.43 1.94
N VAL A 124 -3.66 24.56 1.23
CA VAL A 124 -4.18 23.51 0.34
C VAL A 124 -3.18 23.20 -0.78
N SER A 125 -2.62 24.23 -1.41
CA SER A 125 -1.61 24.07 -2.46
C SER A 125 -0.36 23.34 -1.96
N ASP A 126 0.13 23.71 -0.78
CA ASP A 126 1.28 23.06 -0.14
C ASP A 126 0.98 21.59 0.18
N ARG A 127 -0.23 21.28 0.71
CA ARG A 127 -0.68 19.90 0.96
C ARG A 127 -0.70 19.06 -0.32
N ILE A 128 -1.24 19.60 -1.41
CA ILE A 128 -1.30 18.93 -2.72
C ILE A 128 0.12 18.69 -3.27
N ALA A 129 0.99 19.70 -3.19
CA ALA A 129 2.38 19.58 -3.62
C ALA A 129 3.14 18.51 -2.82
N GLN A 130 2.98 18.51 -1.49
CA GLN A 130 3.59 17.48 -0.63
C GLN A 130 3.08 16.09 -0.96
N ARG A 131 1.77 15.94 -1.23
CA ARG A 131 1.18 14.66 -1.67
C ARG A 131 1.81 14.17 -2.97
N ALA A 132 1.98 15.05 -3.96
CA ALA A 132 2.61 14.70 -5.23
C ALA A 132 4.08 14.26 -5.04
N ALA A 133 4.84 14.95 -4.20
CA ALA A 133 6.22 14.59 -3.89
C ALA A 133 6.32 13.25 -3.14
N ASP A 134 5.40 12.98 -2.20
CA ASP A 134 5.30 11.70 -1.50
C ASP A 134 4.98 10.55 -2.46
N GLU A 135 4.06 10.78 -3.42
CA GLU A 135 3.73 9.82 -4.48
C GLU A 135 4.94 9.52 -5.36
N GLU A 136 5.63 10.54 -5.87
CA GLU A 136 6.82 10.38 -6.72
C GLU A 136 7.91 9.58 -6.00
N LYS A 137 8.22 9.96 -4.75
CA LYS A 137 9.20 9.28 -3.92
C LYS A 137 8.83 7.81 -3.70
N LEU A 138 7.55 7.50 -3.56
CA LEU A 138 7.08 6.13 -3.42
C LEU A 138 7.43 5.31 -4.66
N PHE A 139 7.12 5.80 -5.86
CA PHE A 139 7.38 5.08 -7.12
C PHE A 139 8.87 4.89 -7.39
N ASP A 140 9.69 5.88 -7.05
CA ASP A 140 11.13 5.85 -7.31
C ASP A 140 11.89 4.94 -6.34
N SER A 141 11.43 4.87 -5.09
CA SER A 141 12.12 4.10 -4.04
C SER A 141 11.59 2.68 -3.84
N SER A 142 10.40 2.36 -4.36
CA SER A 142 9.78 1.05 -4.14
C SER A 142 10.30 0.01 -5.13
N PRO A 143 10.79 -1.15 -4.66
CA PRO A 143 11.13 -2.26 -5.53
C PRO A 143 9.94 -2.70 -6.39
N ARG A 144 10.21 -2.99 -7.66
CA ARG A 144 9.21 -3.46 -8.63
C ARG A 144 9.24 -4.99 -8.72
N LEU A 145 8.07 -5.60 -8.75
CA LEU A 145 7.92 -7.02 -9.02
C LEU A 145 7.57 -7.25 -10.50
N PRO A 146 8.33 -8.09 -11.22
CA PRO A 146 8.07 -8.40 -12.63
C PRO A 146 6.94 -9.42 -12.78
N LEU A 147 5.71 -9.06 -12.38
CA LEU A 147 4.54 -9.91 -12.59
C LEU A 147 4.02 -9.80 -14.01
N ARG A 148 3.50 -10.92 -14.54
CA ARG A 148 2.85 -10.95 -15.84
C ARG A 148 1.43 -10.42 -15.74
N ASN A 149 0.90 -9.95 -16.87
CA ASN A 149 -0.50 -9.54 -16.98
C ASN A 149 -1.42 -10.73 -16.67
N GLY A 150 -2.52 -10.48 -15.98
CA GLY A 150 -3.50 -11.47 -15.54
C GLY A 150 -3.55 -11.66 -14.02
N ILE A 151 -4.14 -12.78 -13.61
CA ILE A 151 -4.33 -13.13 -12.20
C ILE A 151 -3.09 -13.86 -11.71
N ASN A 152 -2.40 -13.25 -10.75
CA ASN A 152 -1.21 -13.79 -10.12
C ASN A 152 -1.56 -14.23 -8.70
N LYS A 153 -1.80 -15.52 -8.50
CA LYS A 153 -2.02 -16.10 -7.17
C LYS A 153 -0.71 -16.04 -6.37
N VAL A 154 -0.80 -15.57 -5.13
CA VAL A 154 0.34 -15.41 -4.22
C VAL A 154 0.30 -16.52 -3.18
N ASN A 155 1.23 -17.47 -3.28
CA ASN A 155 1.47 -18.45 -2.22
C ASN A 155 2.65 -18.01 -1.37
N VAL A 156 2.50 -18.09 -0.05
CA VAL A 156 3.59 -17.70 0.86
C VAL A 156 4.15 -18.92 1.56
N TYR A 157 5.45 -19.07 1.44
CA TYR A 157 6.22 -20.12 2.07
C TYR A 157 7.09 -19.53 3.16
N TYR A 158 7.28 -20.29 4.22
CA TYR A 158 8.15 -19.93 5.33
C TYR A 158 9.20 -21.00 5.58
N LYS A 159 10.40 -20.55 5.96
CA LYS A 159 11.50 -21.38 6.45
C LYS A 159 12.03 -20.82 7.78
N ALA A 160 12.67 -21.69 8.58
CA ALA A 160 13.33 -21.31 9.83
C ALA A 160 14.21 -20.05 9.67
N LYS A 161 14.35 -19.27 10.76
CA LYS A 161 15.04 -17.96 10.79
C LYS A 161 14.32 -16.83 10.03
N GLN A 162 12.99 -16.79 10.09
CA GLN A 162 12.20 -15.63 9.62
C GLN A 162 12.41 -15.33 8.12
N GLN A 163 12.53 -16.38 7.31
CA GLN A 163 12.64 -16.28 5.86
C GLN A 163 11.29 -16.57 5.23
N PHE A 164 10.78 -15.61 4.47
CA PHE A 164 9.54 -15.74 3.71
C PHE A 164 9.86 -15.77 2.22
N THR A 165 9.17 -16.63 1.49
CA THR A 165 9.23 -16.70 0.04
C THR A 165 7.83 -16.60 -0.54
N PHE A 166 7.67 -15.68 -1.49
CA PHE A 166 6.44 -15.43 -2.20
C PHE A 166 6.54 -16.10 -3.56
N LEU A 167 5.73 -17.11 -3.80
CA LEU A 167 5.59 -17.74 -5.10
C LEU A 167 4.37 -17.14 -5.81
N PHE A 168 4.58 -16.60 -7.00
CA PHE A 168 3.51 -16.10 -7.85
C PHE A 168 3.18 -17.13 -8.93
N GLU A 169 1.92 -17.54 -8.98
CA GLU A 169 1.40 -18.49 -9.97
C GLU A 169 0.33 -17.81 -10.82
N GLU A 170 0.48 -17.87 -12.14
CA GLU A 170 -0.57 -17.44 -13.06
C GLU A 170 -1.81 -18.34 -12.94
N ARG A 171 -2.99 -17.72 -12.98
CA ARG A 171 -4.30 -18.39 -12.95
C ARG A 171 -5.22 -17.76 -13.98
N GLU A 172 -6.15 -18.56 -14.49
CA GLU A 172 -7.24 -18.07 -15.35
C GLU A 172 -8.40 -17.52 -14.52
N GLU A 173 -8.61 -18.05 -13.31
CA GLU A 173 -9.75 -17.73 -12.46
C GLU A 173 -9.36 -17.56 -10.98
N ILE A 174 -10.19 -16.84 -10.24
CA ILE A 174 -10.04 -16.59 -8.80
C ILE A 174 -11.10 -17.37 -8.05
N ASP A 175 -10.67 -18.14 -7.04
CA ASP A 175 -11.57 -18.73 -6.05
C ASP A 175 -11.75 -17.76 -4.88
N LEU A 176 -12.78 -16.91 -4.97
CA LEU A 176 -13.06 -15.86 -3.97
C LEU A 176 -13.36 -16.45 -2.58
N ASP A 177 -13.94 -17.66 -2.50
CA ASP A 177 -14.26 -18.32 -1.24
C ASP A 177 -13.02 -18.74 -0.45
N LYS A 178 -11.88 -18.86 -1.13
CA LYS A 178 -10.60 -19.15 -0.49
C LYS A 178 -9.86 -17.88 -0.07
N VAL A 179 -10.26 -16.69 -0.54
CA VAL A 179 -9.50 -15.47 -0.31
C VAL A 179 -9.31 -15.19 1.17
N THR A 180 -8.05 -15.03 1.58
CA THR A 180 -7.70 -14.87 3.00
C THR A 180 -7.54 -13.39 3.35
N LEU A 181 -8.53 -12.83 4.05
CA LEU A 181 -8.49 -11.46 4.57
C LEU A 181 -7.64 -11.32 5.84
N ILE A 182 -7.34 -12.45 6.49
CA ILE A 182 -6.50 -12.45 7.67
C ILE A 182 -5.05 -12.32 7.22
N PRO A 183 -4.28 -11.36 7.76
CA PRO A 183 -2.84 -11.32 7.54
C PRO A 183 -2.17 -12.66 7.83
N ILE A 184 -1.10 -12.93 7.11
CA ILE A 184 -0.17 -14.00 7.45
C ILE A 184 0.37 -13.69 8.85
N ARG A 185 0.09 -14.56 9.84
CA ARG A 185 0.66 -14.48 11.18
C ARG A 185 1.61 -15.65 11.39
N LYS A 186 2.79 -15.36 11.92
CA LYS A 186 3.69 -16.38 12.45
C LYS A 186 4.30 -15.89 13.74
#